data_AF-A0A497NI48-F1
#
_entry.id   AF-A0A497NI48-F1
#
_cell.length_a   1.000
_cell.length_b   1.000
_cell.length_c   1.000
_cell.angle_alpha   90.00
_cell.angle_beta   90.00
_cell.angle_gamma   90.00
#
_symmetry.space_group_name_H-M   'P 1'
#
loop_
_entity.id
_entity.type
_entity.pdbx_description
1 polymer ?
#
loop_
_entity_poly.entity_id
_entity_poly.type
_entity_poly.pdbx_seq_one_letter_code
_entity_poly.pdbx_strand_id
1 'polypeptide(L)'
;MRLSPLGHPGLFRIGVLSPFYFFLVIFYICLLFVCLVVGLRLRGWVVLWPVYFDAGRSRGEGRRVPRRLAVPSPSVEALVRAVEALGLRYRVVRGAAHPRIPWRKTGMVIVERVKPKGEIVRDVARFLKSRGG
;
A
#
# COMPACT_ATOMS: atom_id res chain seq x y z
N MET A 1 34.48 -42.37 47.78
CA MET A 1 33.43 -43.19 47.14
C MET A 1 32.06 -42.57 47.40
N ARG A 2 31.53 -41.82 46.44
CA ARG A 2 30.11 -41.75 46.03
C ARG A 2 29.98 -40.62 45.01
N LEU A 3 29.93 -41.03 43.75
CA LEU A 3 29.55 -40.21 42.62
C LEU A 3 28.02 -40.21 42.47
N SER A 4 27.53 -39.12 41.87
CA SER A 4 26.27 -38.96 41.11
C SER A 4 25.09 -38.30 41.85
N PRO A 5 24.13 -37.65 41.13
CA PRO A 5 24.25 -37.00 39.81
C PRO A 5 23.53 -35.63 39.69
N LEU A 6 23.98 -34.87 38.68
CA LEU A 6 23.20 -34.07 37.72
C LEU A 6 22.12 -33.08 38.22
N GLY A 7 22.44 -31.79 38.06
CA GLY A 7 21.46 -30.70 37.94
C GLY A 7 21.92 -29.68 36.88
N HIS A 8 21.60 -29.98 35.63
CA HIS A 8 21.81 -29.12 34.45
C HIS A 8 20.72 -28.01 34.37
N PRO A 9 20.90 -27.04 33.48
CA PRO A 9 21.09 -25.62 33.79
C PRO A 9 19.82 -24.89 34.23
N GLY A 10 20.01 -23.77 34.94
CA GLY A 10 18.97 -22.80 35.24
C GLY A 10 18.14 -22.48 34.00
N LEU A 11 16.88 -22.89 34.04
CA LEU A 11 15.85 -22.57 33.06
C LEU A 11 15.78 -21.03 32.98
N PHE A 12 16.35 -20.48 31.92
CA PHE A 12 16.21 -19.09 31.55
C PHE A 12 14.71 -18.83 31.40
N ARG A 13 14.12 -18.14 32.38
CA ARG A 13 12.73 -17.66 32.31
C ARG A 13 12.63 -16.79 31.07
N ILE A 14 12.09 -17.34 30.00
CA ILE A 14 11.74 -16.58 28.80
C ILE A 14 10.74 -15.54 29.29
N GLY A 15 11.20 -14.29 29.35
CA GLY A 15 10.40 -13.15 29.71
C GLY A 15 9.14 -13.18 28.87
N VAL A 16 7.99 -13.13 29.56
CA VAL A 16 6.70 -12.90 28.95
C VAL A 16 6.83 -11.57 28.22
N LEU A 17 7.14 -11.64 26.92
CA LEU A 17 7.08 -10.50 26.02
C LEU A 17 5.67 -9.97 26.17
N SER A 18 5.57 -8.83 26.85
CA SER A 18 4.32 -8.14 27.10
C SER A 18 3.48 -8.17 25.81
N PRO A 19 2.17 -8.49 25.87
CA PRO A 19 1.33 -8.48 24.68
C PRO A 19 1.38 -7.12 23.95
N PHE A 20 1.73 -6.05 24.66
CA PHE A 20 2.01 -4.74 24.08
C PHE A 20 3.24 -4.71 23.17
N TYR A 21 4.29 -5.47 23.48
CA TYR A 21 5.50 -5.58 22.67
C TYR A 21 5.24 -6.35 21.38
N PHE A 22 4.37 -7.37 21.41
CA PHE A 22 3.97 -8.08 20.20
C PHE A 22 3.16 -7.18 19.26
N PHE A 23 2.24 -6.37 19.81
CA PHE A 23 1.51 -5.36 19.05
C PHE A 23 2.43 -4.27 18.50
N LEU A 24 3.38 -3.76 19.29
CA LEU A 24 4.37 -2.78 18.85
C LEU A 24 5.30 -3.34 17.77
N VAL A 25 5.76 -4.59 17.88
CA VAL A 25 6.60 -5.24 16.88
C VAL A 25 5.81 -5.51 15.60
N ILE A 26 4.54 -5.94 15.67
CA ILE A 26 3.68 -6.04 14.49
C ILE A 26 3.43 -4.66 13.87
N PHE A 27 3.18 -3.63 14.67
CA PHE A 27 2.96 -2.28 14.18
C PHE A 27 4.24 -1.69 13.57
N TYR A 28 5.41 -1.95 14.15
CA TYR A 28 6.70 -1.47 13.69
C TYR A 28 7.18 -2.25 12.46
N ILE A 29 6.98 -3.57 12.39
CA ILE A 29 7.19 -4.37 11.17
C ILE A 29 6.19 -3.96 10.10
N CYS A 30 4.94 -3.67 10.43
CA CYS A 30 3.95 -3.16 9.48
C CYS A 30 4.32 -1.75 9.00
N LEU A 31 4.82 -0.88 9.88
CA LEU A 31 5.32 0.45 9.54
C LEU A 31 6.60 0.37 8.71
N LEU A 32 7.51 -0.57 9.01
CA LEU A 32 8.73 -0.82 8.24
C LEU A 32 8.40 -1.47 6.90
N PHE A 33 7.44 -2.38 6.81
CA PHE A 33 7.01 -2.99 5.56
C PHE A 33 6.25 -1.97 4.71
N VAL A 34 5.42 -1.11 5.32
CA VAL A 34 4.81 0.03 4.64
C VAL A 34 5.86 1.06 4.23
N CYS A 35 6.85 1.41 5.06
CA CYS A 35 7.94 2.32 4.68
C CYS A 35 8.90 1.72 3.65
N LEU A 36 9.15 0.42 3.68
CA LEU A 36 9.98 -0.27 2.71
C LEU A 36 9.22 -0.39 1.38
N VAL A 37 7.94 -0.78 1.39
CA VAL A 37 7.12 -0.91 0.18
C VAL A 37 6.72 0.46 -0.41
N VAL A 38 6.45 1.48 0.42
CA VAL A 38 6.02 2.83 -0.02
C VAL A 38 7.19 3.79 -0.19
N GLY A 39 8.30 3.58 0.52
CA GLY A 39 9.53 4.38 0.47
C GLY A 39 10.59 3.84 -0.49
N LEU A 40 10.34 2.73 -1.20
CA LEU A 40 11.18 2.34 -2.31
C LEU A 40 11.16 3.48 -3.34
N ARG A 41 12.34 4.09 -3.48
CA ARG A 41 12.75 5.00 -4.54
C ARG A 41 12.77 4.20 -5.85
N LEU A 42 11.61 3.72 -6.29
CA LEU A 42 11.42 3.02 -7.56
C LEU A 42 11.63 4.06 -8.65
N ARG A 43 12.89 4.35 -8.98
CA ARG A 43 13.28 5.41 -9.92
C ARG A 43 12.64 5.26 -11.32
N GLY A 44 12.01 4.11 -11.61
CA GLY A 44 11.22 3.84 -12.81
C GLY A 44 9.77 3.39 -12.56
N TRP A 45 9.19 3.53 -11.37
CA TRP A 45 7.78 3.14 -11.13
C TRP A 45 6.97 4.23 -10.42
N VAL A 46 5.66 4.23 -10.67
CA VAL A 46 4.68 5.15 -10.10
C VAL A 46 3.58 4.34 -9.41
N VAL A 47 3.34 4.64 -8.13
CA VAL A 47 2.20 4.09 -7.41
C VAL A 47 0.94 4.91 -7.71
N LEU A 48 -0.11 4.23 -8.15
CA LEU A 48 -1.46 4.74 -8.37
C LEU A 48 -2.38 4.16 -7.30
N TRP A 49 -2.87 5.05 -6.44
CA TRP A 49 -3.87 4.73 -5.44
C TRP A 49 -5.26 5.08 -5.95
N PRO A 50 -6.31 4.28 -5.68
CA PRO A 50 -7.68 4.63 -6.06
C PRO A 50 -8.11 6.01 -5.54
N VAL A 51 -7.70 6.37 -4.32
CA VAL A 51 -7.99 7.68 -3.70
C VAL A 51 -7.53 8.88 -4.55
N TYR A 52 -6.56 8.70 -5.45
CA TYR A 52 -6.12 9.78 -6.34
C TYR A 52 -7.22 10.26 -7.29
N PHE A 53 -8.16 9.37 -7.60
CA PHE A 53 -9.22 9.56 -8.60
C PHE A 53 -10.60 9.75 -7.98
N ASP A 54 -10.72 9.63 -6.66
CA ASP A 54 -12.00 9.62 -5.95
C ASP A 54 -12.62 11.03 -5.88
N ALA A 55 -13.82 11.18 -6.46
CA ALA A 55 -14.59 12.42 -6.46
C ALA A 55 -15.15 12.78 -5.07
N GLY A 56 -15.32 11.80 -4.19
CA GLY A 56 -15.77 11.98 -2.81
C GLY A 56 -14.67 12.48 -1.87
N ARG A 57 -13.43 12.62 -2.36
CA ARG A 57 -12.27 13.02 -1.54
C ARG A 57 -11.73 14.39 -1.93
N SER A 58 -11.35 15.16 -0.92
CA SER A 58 -10.65 16.43 -1.09
C SER A 58 -9.19 16.21 -1.54
N ARG A 59 -8.51 17.29 -1.96
CA ARG A 59 -7.08 17.23 -2.28
C ARG A 59 -6.24 16.89 -1.04
N GLY A 60 -6.64 17.39 0.13
CA GLY A 60 -6.00 17.09 1.41
C GLY A 60 -6.09 15.61 1.77
N GLU A 61 -7.23 14.97 1.50
CA GLU A 61 -7.46 13.55 1.77
C GLU A 61 -6.76 12.59 0.80
N GLY A 62 -6.30 13.08 -0.36
CA GLY A 62 -5.48 12.27 -1.28
C GLY A 62 -5.85 12.38 -2.76
N ARG A 63 -6.97 13.03 -3.11
CA ARG A 63 -7.33 13.24 -4.51
C ARG A 63 -6.26 14.06 -5.22
N ARG A 64 -5.79 13.57 -6.37
CA ARG A 64 -4.74 14.23 -7.18
C ARG A 64 -5.24 14.81 -8.48
N VAL A 65 -6.49 14.54 -8.86
CA VAL A 65 -7.10 15.00 -10.12
C VAL A 65 -8.13 16.12 -9.89
N PRO A 66 -8.36 17.01 -10.88
CA PRO A 66 -9.48 17.94 -10.86
C PRO A 66 -10.82 17.23 -10.71
N ARG A 67 -11.83 17.90 -10.13
CA ARG A 67 -13.14 17.28 -9.84
C ARG A 67 -13.85 16.78 -11.10
N ARG A 68 -13.69 17.52 -12.21
CA ARG A 68 -14.20 17.14 -13.53
C ARG A 68 -13.66 15.81 -14.10
N LEU A 69 -12.47 15.37 -13.64
CA LEU A 69 -11.86 14.11 -14.05
C LEU A 69 -11.92 13.04 -12.94
N ALA A 70 -12.50 13.36 -11.79
CA ALA A 70 -12.65 12.42 -10.69
C ALA A 70 -13.90 11.55 -10.92
N VAL A 71 -13.85 10.31 -10.45
CA VAL A 71 -14.95 9.34 -10.51
C VAL A 71 -15.39 8.94 -9.10
N PRO A 72 -16.66 8.62 -8.85
CA PRO A 72 -17.10 8.17 -7.54
C PRO A 72 -16.53 6.79 -7.22
N SER A 73 -15.99 6.61 -6.01
CA SER A 73 -15.58 5.30 -5.46
C SER A 73 -14.76 4.42 -6.43
N PRO A 74 -13.62 4.91 -6.96
CA PRO A 74 -12.78 4.13 -7.86
C PRO A 74 -12.27 2.84 -7.22
N SER A 75 -12.33 1.73 -7.94
CA SER A 75 -11.80 0.42 -7.52
C SER A 75 -10.43 0.14 -8.16
N VAL A 76 -9.65 -0.78 -7.58
CA VAL A 76 -8.37 -1.18 -8.17
C VAL A 76 -8.55 -1.86 -9.51
N GLU A 77 -9.63 -2.60 -9.70
CA GLU A 77 -9.97 -3.27 -10.95
C GLU A 77 -10.25 -2.25 -12.05
N ALA A 78 -10.91 -1.13 -11.73
CA ALA A 78 -11.10 -0.04 -12.67
C ALA A 78 -9.76 0.60 -13.08
N LEU A 79 -8.84 0.77 -12.12
CA LEU A 79 -7.48 1.24 -12.40
C LEU A 79 -6.71 0.25 -13.28
N VAL A 80 -6.82 -1.06 -13.02
CA VAL A 80 -6.19 -2.12 -13.83
C VAL A 80 -6.65 -2.04 -15.28
N ARG A 81 -7.96 -2.00 -15.52
CA ARG A 81 -8.50 -1.85 -16.89
C ARG A 81 -7.99 -0.58 -17.58
N ALA A 82 -7.84 0.50 -16.83
CA ALA A 82 -7.33 1.76 -17.36
C ALA A 82 -5.86 1.67 -17.77
N VAL A 83 -5.00 1.08 -16.93
CA VAL A 83 -3.57 0.97 -17.25
C VAL A 83 -3.30 -0.06 -18.34
N GLU A 84 -4.09 -1.14 -18.41
CA GLU A 84 -4.07 -2.12 -19.50
C GLU A 84 -4.42 -1.47 -20.84
N ALA A 85 -5.53 -0.73 -20.88
CA ALA A 85 -5.95 -0.06 -22.10
C ALA A 85 -4.99 1.05 -22.54
N LEU A 86 -4.20 1.61 -21.62
CA LEU A 86 -3.14 2.57 -21.91
C LEU A 86 -1.81 1.90 -22.29
N GLY A 87 -1.73 0.56 -22.32
CA GLY A 87 -0.53 -0.19 -22.67
C GLY A 87 0.62 -0.03 -21.68
N LEU A 88 0.33 0.33 -20.43
CA LEU A 88 1.35 0.53 -19.40
C LEU A 88 1.68 -0.80 -18.72
N ARG A 89 2.97 -1.08 -18.52
CA ARG A 89 3.39 -2.22 -17.68
C ARG A 89 3.02 -1.93 -16.23
N TYR A 90 2.39 -2.88 -15.56
CA TYR A 90 1.87 -2.68 -14.21
C TYR A 90 2.01 -3.93 -13.32
N ARG A 91 1.91 -3.70 -12.01
CA ARG A 91 1.80 -4.72 -10.97
C ARG A 91 0.66 -4.34 -10.02
N VAL A 92 -0.13 -5.32 -9.61
CA VAL A 92 -1.24 -5.09 -8.68
C VAL A 92 -0.85 -5.58 -7.31
N VAL A 93 -1.03 -4.74 -6.29
CA VAL A 93 -0.90 -5.14 -4.90
C VAL A 93 -2.28 -5.13 -4.28
N ARG A 94 -2.90 -6.31 -4.26
CA ARG A 94 -4.21 -6.53 -3.62
C ARG A 94 -4.04 -6.46 -2.09
N GLY A 95 -5.03 -5.93 -1.40
CA GLY A 95 -5.02 -5.85 0.07
C GLY A 95 -4.13 -4.74 0.67
N ALA A 96 -3.41 -3.96 -0.16
CA ALA A 96 -2.68 -2.79 0.30
C ALA A 96 -3.65 -1.73 0.86
N ALA A 97 -3.35 -1.20 2.03
CA ALA A 97 -4.09 -0.09 2.61
C ALA A 97 -3.35 1.22 2.31
N HIS A 98 -4.11 2.26 1.95
CA HIS A 98 -3.53 3.59 1.76
C HIS A 98 -2.99 4.09 3.13
N PRO A 99 -1.79 4.68 3.22
CA PRO A 99 -1.21 5.10 4.51
C PRO A 99 -2.09 6.04 5.33
N ARG A 100 -2.93 6.86 4.67
CA ARG A 100 -3.90 7.76 5.34
C ARG A 100 -5.23 7.09 5.70
N ILE A 101 -5.50 5.87 5.23
CA ILE A 101 -6.74 5.11 5.46
C ILE A 101 -6.38 3.63 5.71
N PRO A 102 -5.68 3.31 6.79
CA PRO A 102 -5.13 1.97 7.04
C PRO A 102 -6.21 0.88 7.21
N TRP A 103 -7.42 1.24 7.63
CA TRP A 103 -8.53 0.30 7.78
C TRP A 103 -9.18 -0.11 6.45
N ARG A 104 -8.95 0.64 5.36
CA ARG A 104 -9.58 0.35 4.06
C ARG A 104 -8.54 -0.25 3.10
N LYS A 105 -8.62 -1.55 2.89
CA LYS A 105 -7.75 -2.32 2.01
C LYS A 105 -8.18 -2.22 0.54
N THR A 106 -8.11 -1.02 -0.03
CA THR A 106 -8.53 -0.81 -1.42
C THR A 106 -7.55 -1.40 -2.44
N GLY A 107 -6.31 -1.69 -2.04
CA GLY A 107 -5.22 -2.09 -2.93
C GLY A 107 -4.59 -0.89 -3.66
N MET A 108 -3.55 -1.18 -4.45
CA MET A 108 -2.87 -0.20 -5.30
C MET A 108 -2.36 -0.84 -6.60
N VAL A 109 -2.15 0.00 -7.60
CA VAL A 109 -1.52 -0.38 -8.87
C VAL A 109 -0.19 0.35 -8.98
N ILE A 110 0.88 -0.39 -9.24
CA ILE A 110 2.22 0.15 -9.50
C ILE A 110 2.44 0.08 -11.01
N VAL A 111 2.72 1.21 -11.66
CA VAL A 111 2.93 1.28 -13.11
C VAL A 111 4.34 1.74 -13.44
N GLU A 112 4.88 1.29 -14.57
CA GLU A 112 6.18 1.76 -15.05
C GLU A 112 6.11 3.26 -15.41
N ARG A 113 7.15 3.99 -15.03
CA ARG A 113 7.24 5.44 -15.22
C ARG A 113 7.77 5.74 -16.62
N VAL A 114 6.87 5.75 -17.60
CA VAL A 114 7.19 6.16 -18.99
C VAL A 114 7.12 7.67 -19.20
N LYS A 115 6.47 8.41 -18.29
CA LYS A 115 6.27 9.87 -18.36
C LYS A 115 6.12 10.48 -16.96
N PRO A 116 6.02 11.82 -16.79
CA PRO A 116 5.80 12.43 -15.50
C PRO A 116 4.58 11.87 -14.77
N LYS A 117 4.69 11.64 -13.45
CA LYS A 117 3.60 11.05 -12.63
C LYS A 117 2.27 11.77 -12.81
N GLY A 118 2.29 13.10 -12.91
CA GLY A 118 1.08 13.90 -13.10
C GLY A 118 0.37 13.67 -14.44
N GLU A 119 1.10 13.28 -15.49
CA GLU A 119 0.51 12.92 -16.78
C GLU A 119 -0.10 11.52 -16.75
N ILE A 120 0.63 10.53 -16.22
CA ILE A 120 0.08 9.17 -16.01
C ILE A 120 -1.24 9.24 -15.22
N VAL A 121 -1.25 9.99 -14.12
CA VAL A 121 -2.45 10.17 -13.30
C VAL A 121 -3.56 10.87 -14.09
N ARG A 122 -3.27 11.88 -14.91
CA ARG A 122 -4.31 12.53 -15.71
C ARG A 122 -4.89 11.61 -16.78
N ASP A 123 -4.05 10.82 -17.44
CA ASP A 123 -4.49 9.92 -18.51
C ASP A 123 -5.37 8.78 -18.00
N VAL A 124 -4.96 8.17 -16.88
CA VAL A 124 -5.80 7.19 -16.18
C VAL A 124 -7.13 7.82 -15.76
N ALA A 125 -7.12 9.05 -15.24
CA ALA A 125 -8.35 9.75 -14.86
C ALA A 125 -9.30 10.01 -16.04
N ARG A 126 -8.75 10.42 -17.20
CA ARG A 126 -9.56 10.60 -18.42
C ARG A 126 -10.18 9.28 -18.87
N PHE A 127 -9.42 8.19 -18.84
CA PHE A 127 -9.93 6.87 -19.17
C PHE A 127 -11.04 6.41 -18.22
N LEU A 128 -10.83 6.55 -16.91
CA LEU A 128 -11.84 6.21 -15.92
C LEU A 128 -13.12 7.02 -16.13
N LYS A 129 -12.99 8.31 -16.45
CA LYS A 129 -14.14 9.18 -16.69
C LYS A 129 -14.90 8.85 -17.98
N SER A 130 -14.21 8.41 -19.05
CA SER A 130 -14.86 8.11 -20.34
C SER A 130 -15.61 6.78 -20.35
N ARG A 131 -15.25 5.83 -19.48
CA ARG A 131 -15.85 4.48 -19.42
C ARG A 131 -16.53 4.14 -18.09
N GLY A 132 -16.59 5.09 -17.16
CA GLY A 132 -17.02 4.86 -15.76
C GLY A 132 -17.66 6.09 -15.13
N GLY A 133 -18.61 6.68 -15.84
CA GLY A 133 -19.61 7.59 -15.28
C GLY A 133 -20.93 6.86 -15.13
#